data_AF-A0A8D8SR99-F1
#
_entry.id   AF-A0A8D8SR99-F1
#
_cell.length_a   1.000
_cell.length_b   1.000
_cell.length_c   1.000
_cell.angle_alpha   90.00
_cell.angle_beta   90.00
_cell.angle_gamma   90.00
#
_symmetry.space_group_name_H-M   'P 1'
#
loop_
_entity.id
_entity.type
_entity.pdbx_description
1 polymer ?
#
loop_
_entity_poly.entity_id
_entity_poly.type
_entity_poly.pdbx_seq_one_letter_code
_entity_poly.pdbx_strand_id
1 'polypeptide(L)'
;MSAFDMQQIKIVDVQVQDVRFPTSLQAQGSDAMHKDPDYSCAYVSVITSNPDLIGYGLTFTLGRGTEIVCTAVEALSFLFKDQWVHTIFSNFGQFWDRVTNESQLRWLGPSKGVTHLAVAALMNALWDLWAKIEGKPLWRLLVDMSPEQLVNTLDFRYISDLLTKEEALEILKHQRQNDIETKIDRMTSRGYPAYTTATGWIGYSDEKVIELCKKYLALGFTAFKIKVGTNLEDDKRRCKLMRDMIGQENLLMVDANQRWEVEEAIQWMQSLAEYTIDWIEEPTSPDDITPCHISSKLYNARSRRVHYLSRKRLGRKRRRIGMAVSLVS
;
A
#
# COMPACT_ATOMS: atom_id res chain seq x y z
N MET A 1 -28.47 -4.40 11.20
CA MET A 1 -28.12 -5.35 12.27
C MET A 1 -27.24 -6.41 11.62
N SER A 2 -26.14 -6.81 12.26
CA SER A 2 -25.28 -7.90 11.77
C SER A 2 -26.14 -9.14 11.50
N ALA A 3 -25.91 -9.81 10.36
CA ALA A 3 -26.64 -11.03 10.03
C ALA A 3 -26.26 -12.20 10.95
N PHE A 4 -25.11 -12.09 11.63
CA PHE A 4 -24.57 -13.13 12.50
C PHE A 4 -24.28 -12.61 13.91
N ASP A 5 -24.48 -13.46 14.91
CA ASP A 5 -24.11 -13.20 16.29
C ASP A 5 -22.62 -13.50 16.53
N MET A 6 -21.80 -12.45 16.68
CA MET A 6 -20.36 -12.56 16.95
C MET A 6 -20.03 -13.33 18.23
N GLN A 7 -20.96 -13.42 19.18
CA GLN A 7 -20.73 -14.13 20.44
C GLN A 7 -20.58 -15.64 20.24
N GLN A 8 -21.07 -16.19 19.13
CA GLN A 8 -21.08 -17.63 18.85
C GLN A 8 -20.02 -18.07 17.83
N ILE A 9 -19.23 -17.12 17.31
CA ILE A 9 -18.23 -17.40 16.27
C ILE A 9 -16.84 -17.48 16.92
N LYS A 10 -16.21 -18.62 16.74
CA LYS A 10 -14.86 -18.93 17.23
C LYS A 10 -13.94 -19.23 16.07
N ILE A 11 -12.70 -18.79 16.11
CA ILE A 11 -11.67 -19.20 15.15
C ILE A 11 -11.26 -20.63 15.50
N VAL A 12 -11.40 -21.56 14.56
CA VAL A 12 -11.08 -22.99 14.76
C VAL A 12 -9.74 -23.36 14.16
N ASP A 13 -9.33 -22.67 13.10
CA ASP A 13 -8.10 -22.98 12.39
C ASP A 13 -7.59 -21.78 11.57
N VAL A 14 -6.32 -21.84 11.20
CA VAL A 14 -5.69 -20.89 10.28
C VAL A 14 -4.91 -21.69 9.26
N GLN A 15 -5.18 -21.45 7.98
CA GLN A 15 -4.53 -22.11 6.87
C GLN A 15 -3.78 -21.08 6.03
N VAL A 16 -2.66 -21.49 5.44
CA VAL A 16 -1.88 -20.67 4.52
C VAL A 16 -1.52 -21.45 3.27
N GLN A 17 -1.54 -20.78 2.13
CA GLN A 17 -1.15 -21.32 0.83
C GLN A 17 -0.06 -20.45 0.21
N ASP A 18 0.98 -21.10 -0.31
CA ASP A 18 1.99 -20.45 -1.15
C ASP A 18 1.49 -20.40 -2.59
N VAL A 19 1.12 -19.21 -3.05
CA VAL A 19 0.57 -18.98 -4.39
C VAL A 19 1.54 -18.13 -5.19
N ARG A 20 1.91 -18.59 -6.39
CA ARG A 20 2.88 -17.91 -7.27
C ARG A 20 2.36 -17.82 -8.70
N PHE A 21 2.55 -16.66 -9.31
CA PHE A 21 2.17 -16.39 -10.70
C PHE A 21 3.44 -16.13 -11.53
N PRO A 22 3.56 -16.74 -12.72
CA PRO A 22 4.78 -16.66 -13.54
C PRO A 22 4.86 -15.34 -14.33
N THR A 23 4.81 -14.20 -13.63
CA THR A 23 4.83 -12.85 -14.23
C THR A 23 6.17 -12.52 -14.89
N SER A 24 7.26 -13.16 -14.46
CA SER A 24 8.60 -13.01 -15.04
C SER A 24 8.65 -13.40 -16.52
N LEU A 25 7.82 -14.35 -16.97
CA LEU A 25 7.76 -14.80 -18.37
C LEU A 25 7.44 -13.67 -19.35
N GLN A 26 6.76 -12.63 -18.88
CA GLN A 26 6.39 -11.46 -19.68
C GLN A 26 7.02 -10.17 -19.13
N ALA A 27 7.99 -10.28 -18.22
CA ALA A 27 8.62 -9.14 -17.52
C ALA A 27 7.62 -8.20 -16.83
N GLN A 28 6.44 -8.70 -16.46
CA GLN A 28 5.43 -7.93 -15.76
C GLN A 28 5.93 -7.60 -14.35
N GLY A 29 5.83 -6.33 -13.95
CA GLY A 29 6.33 -5.89 -12.66
C GLY A 29 7.83 -5.64 -12.59
N SER A 30 8.58 -5.86 -13.68
CA SER A 30 10.03 -5.65 -13.69
C SER A 30 10.41 -4.19 -13.46
N ASP A 31 11.43 -3.98 -12.63
CA ASP A 31 12.00 -2.68 -12.28
C ASP A 31 13.53 -2.71 -12.15
N ALA A 32 14.12 -1.59 -11.72
CA ALA A 32 15.58 -1.44 -11.65
C ALA A 32 16.26 -2.34 -10.60
N MET A 33 15.51 -2.76 -9.58
CA MET A 33 15.97 -3.66 -8.52
C MET A 33 15.50 -5.10 -8.74
N HIS A 34 14.23 -5.29 -9.13
CA HIS A 34 13.58 -6.58 -9.31
C HIS A 34 13.33 -6.84 -10.79
N LYS A 35 14.25 -7.54 -11.45
CA LYS A 35 14.23 -7.70 -12.92
C LYS A 35 13.26 -8.77 -13.41
N ASP A 36 13.05 -9.82 -12.61
CA ASP A 36 12.32 -11.03 -12.95
C ASP A 36 11.34 -11.45 -11.83
N PRO A 37 10.45 -10.55 -11.36
CA PRO A 37 9.53 -10.88 -10.28
C PRO A 37 8.48 -11.90 -10.72
N ASP A 38 8.27 -12.92 -9.88
CA ASP A 38 7.08 -13.78 -9.95
C ASP A 38 6.14 -13.37 -8.83
N TYR A 39 5.09 -12.62 -9.19
CA TYR A 39 4.11 -12.12 -8.23
C TYR A 39 3.55 -13.27 -7.43
N SER A 40 3.72 -13.22 -6.12
CA SER A 40 3.43 -14.32 -5.22
C SER A 40 2.80 -13.81 -3.95
N CYS A 41 2.06 -14.65 -3.25
CA CYS A 41 1.50 -14.30 -1.96
C CYS A 41 1.45 -15.49 -1.01
N ALA A 42 1.60 -15.19 0.28
CA ALA A 42 1.16 -16.08 1.34
C ALA A 42 -0.34 -15.80 1.56
N TYR A 43 -1.19 -16.70 1.06
CA TYR A 43 -2.65 -16.54 1.08
C TYR A 43 -3.23 -17.23 2.31
N VAL A 44 -3.83 -16.46 3.21
CA VAL A 44 -4.28 -16.89 4.53
C VAL A 44 -5.79 -17.01 4.59
N SER A 45 -6.26 -18.12 5.16
CA SER A 45 -7.66 -18.38 5.48
C SER A 45 -7.83 -18.59 6.99
N VAL A 46 -8.56 -17.70 7.64
CA VAL A 46 -8.98 -17.83 9.05
C VAL A 46 -10.32 -18.54 9.08
N ILE A 47 -10.32 -19.81 9.46
CA ILE A 47 -11.50 -20.68 9.50
C ILE A 47 -12.21 -20.50 10.83
N THR A 48 -13.54 -20.37 10.80
CA THR A 48 -14.35 -20.23 12.01
C THR A 48 -15.26 -21.43 12.26
N SER A 49 -15.91 -21.46 13.42
CA SER A 49 -16.92 -22.45 13.80
C SER A 49 -18.16 -22.41 12.90
N ASN A 50 -18.38 -21.30 12.18
CA ASN A 50 -19.39 -21.22 11.14
C ASN A 50 -18.69 -21.39 9.76
N PRO A 51 -18.99 -22.47 9.01
CA PRO A 51 -18.32 -22.75 7.73
C PRO A 51 -18.56 -21.68 6.66
N ASP A 52 -19.63 -20.89 6.76
CA ASP A 52 -19.94 -19.80 5.82
C ASP A 52 -19.13 -18.52 6.09
N LEU A 53 -18.41 -18.46 7.22
CA LEU A 53 -17.66 -17.30 7.67
C LEU A 53 -16.17 -17.64 7.75
N ILE A 54 -15.48 -17.40 6.64
CA ILE A 54 -14.02 -17.52 6.52
C ILE A 54 -13.45 -16.13 6.25
N GLY A 55 -12.41 -15.74 6.99
CA GLY A 55 -11.63 -14.53 6.74
C GLY A 55 -10.48 -14.81 5.78
N TYR A 56 -10.31 -14.00 4.75
CA TYR A 56 -9.20 -14.11 3.80
C TYR A 56 -8.27 -12.90 3.87
N GLY A 57 -6.97 -13.18 3.91
CA GLY A 57 -5.94 -12.17 3.88
C GLY A 57 -4.76 -12.65 3.06
N LEU A 58 -3.92 -11.71 2.65
CA LEU A 58 -2.69 -12.05 1.94
C LEU A 58 -1.60 -11.04 2.25
N THR A 59 -0.37 -11.45 2.02
CA THR A 59 0.76 -10.55 1.90
C THR A 59 1.54 -10.87 0.63
N PHE A 60 2.04 -9.84 -0.03
CA PHE A 60 2.63 -9.92 -1.36
C PHE A 60 4.15 -10.08 -1.30
N THR A 61 4.70 -10.86 -2.23
CA THR A 61 6.12 -11.19 -2.39
C THR A 61 6.43 -11.39 -3.89
N LEU A 62 7.71 -11.57 -4.24
CA LEU A 62 8.18 -11.64 -5.63
C LEU A 62 8.76 -13.02 -6.02
N GLY A 63 8.25 -14.10 -5.42
CA GLY A 63 8.62 -15.47 -5.79
C GLY A 63 9.40 -16.19 -4.69
N ARG A 64 10.73 -16.16 -4.75
CA ARG A 64 11.57 -16.79 -3.70
C ARG A 64 11.34 -16.09 -2.35
N GLY A 65 11.17 -16.87 -1.28
CA GLY A 65 10.92 -16.35 0.06
C GLY A 65 9.44 -16.33 0.48
N THR A 66 8.49 -16.55 -0.45
CA THR A 66 7.06 -16.69 -0.10
C THR A 66 6.84 -17.83 0.88
N GLU A 67 7.58 -18.93 0.72
CA GLU A 67 7.54 -20.11 1.60
C GLU A 67 7.95 -19.78 3.05
N ILE A 68 8.88 -18.84 3.22
CA ILE A 68 9.35 -18.38 4.53
C ILE A 68 8.25 -17.57 5.22
N VAL A 69 7.55 -16.73 4.46
CA VAL A 69 6.39 -15.98 4.98
C VAL A 69 5.25 -16.91 5.36
N CYS A 70 4.97 -17.94 4.56
CA CYS A 70 3.97 -18.97 4.90
C CYS A 70 4.34 -19.67 6.22
N THR A 71 5.60 -20.08 6.38
CA THR A 71 6.10 -20.68 7.63
C THR A 71 5.93 -19.74 8.82
N ALA A 72 6.16 -18.43 8.65
CA ALA A 72 5.93 -17.44 9.69
C ALA A 72 4.43 -17.28 10.04
N VAL A 73 3.52 -17.39 9.07
CA VAL A 73 2.07 -17.42 9.32
C VAL A 73 1.70 -18.64 10.16
N GLU A 74 2.20 -19.83 9.81
CA GLU A 74 1.97 -21.07 10.57
C GLU A 74 2.47 -20.93 12.01
N ALA A 75 3.67 -20.37 12.21
CA ALA A 75 4.25 -20.14 13.52
C ALA A 75 3.44 -19.16 14.39
N LEU A 76 2.70 -18.22 13.78
CA LEU A 76 1.85 -17.25 14.49
C LEU A 76 0.41 -17.74 14.70
N SER A 77 -0.01 -18.80 13.99
CA SER A 77 -1.41 -19.28 13.97
C SER A 77 -2.00 -19.61 15.34
N PHE A 78 -1.16 -20.07 16.29
CA PHE A 78 -1.60 -20.43 17.64
C PHE A 78 -2.20 -19.25 18.41
N LEU A 79 -1.83 -18.00 18.07
CA LEU A 79 -2.37 -16.79 18.69
C LEU A 79 -3.83 -16.51 18.29
N PHE A 80 -4.29 -17.14 17.21
CA PHE A 80 -5.61 -16.95 16.60
C PHE A 80 -6.53 -18.13 16.87
N LYS A 81 -5.98 -19.35 16.94
CA LYS A 81 -6.75 -20.56 17.20
C LYS A 81 -7.48 -20.46 18.55
N ASP A 82 -8.71 -20.94 18.56
CA ASP A 82 -9.60 -20.97 19.71
C ASP A 82 -9.97 -19.58 20.29
N GLN A 83 -9.72 -18.49 19.56
CA GLN A 83 -10.17 -17.16 19.96
C GLN A 83 -11.61 -16.89 19.51
N TRP A 84 -12.39 -16.21 20.35
CA TRP A 84 -13.73 -15.75 19.98
C TRP A 84 -13.65 -14.43 19.22
N VAL A 85 -14.35 -14.31 18.10
CA VAL A 85 -14.23 -13.13 17.23
C VAL A 85 -14.71 -11.85 17.92
N HIS A 86 -15.76 -11.92 18.76
CA HIS A 86 -16.24 -10.77 19.52
C HIS A 86 -15.17 -10.22 20.48
N THR A 87 -14.37 -11.08 21.12
CA THR A 87 -13.29 -10.66 22.04
C THR A 87 -12.19 -9.93 21.29
N ILE A 88 -11.89 -10.37 20.06
CA ILE A 88 -10.91 -9.72 19.19
C ILE A 88 -11.43 -8.37 18.72
N PHE A 89 -12.62 -8.32 18.12
CA PHE A 89 -13.14 -7.11 17.48
C PHE A 89 -13.52 -6.02 18.47
N SER A 90 -13.92 -6.36 19.70
CA SER A 90 -14.16 -5.36 20.74
C SER A 90 -12.90 -4.64 21.22
N ASN A 91 -11.72 -5.25 21.04
CA ASN A 91 -10.41 -4.74 21.49
C ASN A 91 -9.33 -4.92 20.41
N PHE A 92 -9.64 -4.59 19.16
CA PHE A 92 -8.83 -4.97 18.01
C PHE A 92 -7.39 -4.42 18.07
N GLY A 93 -7.20 -3.17 18.55
CA GLY A 93 -5.88 -2.60 18.75
C GLY A 93 -5.03 -3.33 19.80
N GLN A 94 -5.65 -3.85 20.86
CA GLN A 94 -4.95 -4.68 21.86
C GLN A 94 -4.59 -6.05 21.30
N PHE A 95 -5.45 -6.62 20.45
CA PHE A 95 -5.13 -7.87 19.78
C PHE A 95 -3.97 -7.68 18.79
N TRP A 96 -3.96 -6.58 18.03
CA TRP A 96 -2.82 -6.18 17.20
C TRP A 96 -1.53 -6.06 18.01
N ASP A 97 -1.59 -5.37 19.16
CA ASP A 97 -0.46 -5.25 20.08
C ASP A 97 0.04 -6.62 20.56
N ARG A 98 -0.86 -7.50 21.00
CA ARG A 98 -0.53 -8.86 21.46
C ARG A 98 0.18 -9.68 20.37
N VAL A 99 -0.33 -9.62 19.14
CA VAL A 99 0.24 -10.40 18.02
C VAL A 99 1.59 -9.84 17.58
N THR A 100 1.72 -8.52 17.46
CA THR A 100 2.98 -7.87 17.06
C THR A 100 4.04 -7.85 18.16
N ASN A 101 3.64 -8.10 19.41
CA ASN A 101 4.53 -8.14 20.57
C ASN A 101 4.54 -9.50 21.28
N GLU A 102 4.26 -10.59 20.56
CA GLU A 102 4.59 -11.91 21.08
C GLU A 102 6.08 -11.93 21.45
N SER A 103 6.36 -12.32 22.69
CA SER A 103 7.63 -12.13 23.39
C SER A 103 8.86 -12.62 22.61
N GLN A 104 8.75 -13.74 21.92
CA GLN A 104 9.87 -14.37 21.20
C GLN A 104 9.88 -13.96 19.74
N LEU A 105 8.72 -14.00 19.07
CA LEU A 105 8.60 -13.72 17.65
C LEU A 105 8.83 -12.24 17.33
N ARG A 106 8.58 -11.33 18.27
CA ARG A 106 8.92 -9.91 18.14
C ARG A 106 10.42 -9.69 17.88
N TRP A 107 11.29 -10.52 18.46
CA TRP A 107 12.75 -10.41 18.31
C TRP A 107 13.22 -10.57 16.86
N LEU A 108 12.43 -11.25 16.02
CA LEU A 108 12.74 -11.50 14.61
C LEU A 108 12.43 -10.31 13.68
N GLY A 109 11.78 -9.26 14.17
CA GLY A 109 11.45 -8.04 13.41
C GLY A 109 12.18 -6.82 14.01
N PRO A 110 11.60 -6.15 15.01
CA PRO A 110 10.18 -6.03 15.35
C PRO A 110 9.42 -5.13 14.35
N SER A 111 8.14 -5.45 14.09
CA SER A 111 7.25 -4.69 13.18
C SER A 111 7.85 -4.40 11.79
N LYS A 112 8.68 -5.32 11.28
CA LYS A 112 9.29 -5.28 9.94
C LYS A 112 9.58 -6.69 9.42
N GLY A 113 9.88 -6.80 8.13
CA GLY A 113 10.34 -8.05 7.51
C GLY A 113 9.31 -9.18 7.52
N VAL A 114 9.79 -10.41 7.43
CA VAL A 114 8.99 -11.63 7.22
C VAL A 114 7.90 -11.81 8.28
N THR A 115 8.23 -11.65 9.56
CA THR A 115 7.26 -11.84 10.64
C THR A 115 6.14 -10.81 10.58
N HIS A 116 6.45 -9.56 10.23
CA HIS A 116 5.42 -8.53 10.10
C HIS A 116 4.58 -8.69 8.83
N LEU A 117 5.16 -9.20 7.74
CA LEU A 117 4.39 -9.60 6.55
C LEU A 117 3.37 -10.69 6.88
N ALA A 118 3.76 -11.70 7.68
CA ALA A 118 2.85 -12.74 8.15
C ALA A 118 1.71 -12.18 9.02
N VAL A 119 2.04 -11.29 9.98
CA VAL A 119 1.03 -10.59 10.79
C VAL A 119 0.08 -9.78 9.91
N ALA A 120 0.58 -9.09 8.88
CA ALA A 120 -0.27 -8.31 7.98
C ALA A 120 -1.31 -9.19 7.26
N ALA A 121 -0.92 -10.37 6.75
CA ALA A 121 -1.84 -11.30 6.12
C ALA A 121 -2.93 -11.79 7.10
N LEU A 122 -2.51 -12.19 8.31
CA LEU A 122 -3.42 -12.67 9.36
C LEU A 122 -4.41 -11.59 9.81
N MET A 123 -3.94 -10.38 10.05
CA MET A 123 -4.77 -9.28 10.53
C MET A 123 -5.72 -8.75 9.44
N ASN A 124 -5.28 -8.75 8.17
CA ASN A 124 -6.18 -8.44 7.05
C ASN A 124 -7.28 -9.51 6.89
N ALA A 125 -6.97 -10.79 7.15
CA ALA A 125 -7.99 -11.84 7.18
C ALA A 125 -9.05 -11.62 8.26
N LEU A 126 -8.66 -11.07 9.42
CA LEU A 126 -9.61 -10.68 10.46
C LEU A 126 -10.48 -9.48 10.06
N TRP A 127 -9.92 -8.50 9.36
CA TRP A 127 -10.69 -7.38 8.81
C TRP A 127 -11.72 -7.83 7.77
N ASP A 128 -11.32 -8.74 6.87
CA ASP A 128 -12.23 -9.36 5.90
C ASP A 128 -13.36 -10.15 6.61
N LEU A 129 -13.00 -10.96 7.62
CA LEU A 129 -13.97 -11.69 8.43
C LEU A 129 -14.99 -10.75 9.11
N TRP A 130 -14.50 -9.66 9.71
CA TRP A 130 -15.37 -8.67 10.35
C TRP A 130 -16.33 -8.03 9.33
N ALA A 131 -15.83 -7.66 8.16
CA ALA A 131 -16.64 -7.09 7.09
C ALA A 131 -17.73 -8.05 6.61
N LYS A 132 -17.41 -9.34 6.46
CA LYS A 132 -18.35 -10.41 6.10
C LYS A 132 -19.44 -10.63 7.15
N ILE A 133 -19.06 -10.68 8.43
CA ILE A 133 -20.01 -10.81 9.54
C ILE A 133 -21.02 -9.66 9.52
N GLU A 134 -20.55 -8.43 9.29
CA GLU A 134 -21.40 -7.23 9.21
C GLU A 134 -22.14 -7.09 7.87
N GLY A 135 -21.86 -7.96 6.89
CA GLY A 135 -22.47 -7.92 5.56
C GLY A 135 -22.11 -6.66 4.77
N LYS A 136 -20.88 -6.14 4.91
CA LYS A 136 -20.44 -4.88 4.31
C LYS A 136 -19.11 -5.03 3.57
N PRO A 137 -18.86 -4.23 2.52
CA PRO A 137 -17.48 -4.05 2.04
C PRO A 137 -16.64 -3.37 3.14
N LEU A 138 -15.36 -3.74 3.24
CA LEU A 138 -14.46 -3.27 4.32
C LEU A 138 -14.42 -1.74 4.45
N TRP A 139 -14.39 -1.00 3.34
CA TRP A 139 -14.40 0.47 3.39
C TRP A 139 -15.65 1.02 4.08
N ARG A 140 -16.82 0.38 3.89
CA ARG A 140 -18.08 0.79 4.51
C ARG A 140 -18.11 0.43 5.98
N LEU A 141 -17.57 -0.74 6.35
CA LEU A 141 -17.37 -1.12 7.75
C LEU A 141 -16.63 -0.02 8.51
N LEU A 142 -15.49 0.45 7.99
CA LEU A 142 -14.67 1.50 8.62
C LEU A 142 -15.39 2.85 8.70
N VAL A 143 -16.12 3.23 7.65
CA VAL A 143 -16.87 4.50 7.59
C VAL A 143 -18.02 4.53 8.60
N ASP A 144 -18.73 3.42 8.78
CA ASP A 144 -19.86 3.33 9.72
C ASP A 144 -19.41 3.38 11.20
N MET A 145 -18.13 3.15 11.46
CA MET A 145 -17.59 2.67 12.74
C MET A 145 -17.39 3.66 13.88
N SER A 146 -18.23 4.66 14.20
CA SER A 146 -17.92 5.72 15.21
C SER A 146 -16.44 6.30 15.19
N PRO A 147 -16.13 7.37 15.91
CA PRO A 147 -14.72 7.75 16.12
C PRO A 147 -14.02 6.83 17.12
N GLU A 148 -14.70 6.49 18.21
CA GLU A 148 -14.18 5.72 19.33
C GLU A 148 -13.89 4.26 18.94
N GLN A 149 -14.80 3.61 18.20
CA GLN A 149 -14.55 2.23 17.77
C GLN A 149 -13.36 2.17 16.81
N LEU A 150 -13.29 3.09 15.83
CA LEU A 150 -12.16 3.14 14.89
C LEU A 150 -10.83 3.37 15.63
N VAL A 151 -10.77 4.32 16.57
CA VAL A 151 -9.56 4.57 17.37
C VAL A 151 -9.16 3.34 18.21
N ASN A 152 -10.13 2.58 18.73
CA ASN A 152 -9.86 1.34 19.49
C ASN A 152 -9.29 0.20 18.61
N THR A 153 -9.26 0.35 17.29
CA THR A 153 -8.61 -0.60 16.38
C THR A 153 -7.12 -0.33 16.17
N LEU A 154 -6.61 0.80 16.66
CA LEU A 154 -5.24 1.26 16.46
C LEU A 154 -4.36 0.97 17.68
N ASP A 155 -3.06 0.79 17.43
CA ASP A 155 -2.01 0.79 18.45
C ASP A 155 -1.25 2.14 18.39
N PHE A 156 -1.14 2.80 19.54
CA PHE A 156 -0.49 4.12 19.68
C PHE A 156 0.92 4.02 20.28
N ARG A 157 1.46 2.81 20.44
CA ARG A 157 2.84 2.60 20.87
C ARG A 157 3.80 3.26 19.88
N TYR A 158 4.77 4.03 20.40
CA TYR A 158 5.82 4.72 19.63
C TYR A 158 5.37 5.86 18.68
N ILE A 159 4.12 6.35 18.79
CA ILE A 159 3.66 7.50 17.98
C ILE A 159 3.12 8.66 18.81
N SER A 160 3.01 8.51 20.13
CA SER A 160 2.37 9.50 21.02
C SER A 160 3.07 10.86 21.07
N ASP A 161 4.35 10.95 20.68
CA ASP A 161 5.09 12.20 20.52
C ASP A 161 4.67 12.99 19.27
N LEU A 162 3.96 12.36 18.33
CA LEU A 162 3.46 12.94 17.09
C LEU A 162 1.92 12.96 16.99
N LEU A 163 1.26 11.93 17.52
CA LEU A 163 -0.18 11.76 17.48
C LEU A 163 -0.65 10.92 18.67
N THR A 164 -1.33 11.57 19.61
CA THR A 164 -1.98 10.91 20.75
C THR A 164 -3.32 10.27 20.35
N LYS A 165 -3.85 9.41 21.23
CA LYS A 165 -5.17 8.78 21.05
C LYS A 165 -6.28 9.84 21.01
N GLU A 166 -6.18 10.83 21.88
CA GLU A 166 -7.12 11.93 22.03
C GLU A 166 -7.11 12.82 20.77
N GLU A 167 -5.94 13.17 20.26
CA GLU A 167 -5.82 13.94 19.02
C GLU A 167 -6.38 13.19 17.81
N ALA A 168 -6.12 11.88 17.70
CA ALA A 168 -6.69 11.05 16.64
C ALA A 168 -8.23 11.01 16.72
N LEU A 169 -8.78 10.91 17.93
CA LEU A 169 -10.22 10.93 18.16
C LEU A 169 -10.85 12.26 17.75
N GLU A 170 -10.22 13.39 18.11
CA GLU A 170 -10.70 14.72 17.76
C GLU A 170 -10.65 14.98 16.25
N ILE A 171 -9.60 14.50 15.57
CA ILE A 171 -9.52 14.53 14.10
C ILE A 171 -10.73 13.81 13.48
N LEU A 172 -11.05 12.62 13.97
CA LEU A 172 -12.15 11.81 13.44
C LEU A 172 -13.52 12.42 13.73
N LYS A 173 -13.75 12.92 14.95
CA LYS A 173 -14.99 13.62 15.31
C LYS A 173 -15.22 14.84 14.42
N HIS A 174 -14.18 15.68 14.25
CA HIS A 174 -14.27 16.85 13.38
C HIS A 174 -14.54 16.48 11.92
N GLN A 175 -13.91 15.42 11.39
CA GLN A 175 -14.15 14.99 10.01
C GLN A 175 -15.55 14.38 9.80
N ARG A 176 -16.11 13.69 10.81
CA ARG A 176 -17.45 13.10 10.73
C ARG A 176 -18.58 14.12 10.76
N GLN A 177 -18.40 15.25 11.44
CA GLN A 177 -19.36 16.37 11.39
C GLN A 177 -19.53 16.94 9.97
N ASN A 178 -18.60 16.64 9.07
CA ASN A 178 -18.57 17.16 7.72
C ASN A 178 -18.83 16.07 6.67
N ASP A 179 -20.05 16.07 6.14
CA ASP A 179 -20.31 15.66 4.75
C ASP A 179 -20.05 14.17 4.44
N ILE A 180 -20.23 13.27 5.42
CA ILE A 180 -19.90 11.84 5.26
C ILE A 180 -20.78 11.17 4.19
N GLU A 181 -22.09 11.43 4.21
CA GLU A 181 -23.03 10.86 3.23
C GLU A 181 -22.73 11.40 1.82
N THR A 182 -22.52 12.70 1.65
CA THR A 182 -22.12 13.26 0.35
C THR A 182 -20.79 12.68 -0.16
N LYS A 183 -19.83 12.39 0.73
CA LYS A 183 -18.57 11.73 0.35
C LYS A 183 -18.81 10.28 -0.08
N ILE A 184 -19.69 9.55 0.61
CA ILE A 184 -20.13 8.21 0.23
C ILE A 184 -20.82 8.25 -1.14
N ASP A 185 -21.77 9.14 -1.34
CA ASP A 185 -22.51 9.32 -2.59
C ASP A 185 -21.56 9.67 -3.74
N ARG A 186 -20.59 10.56 -3.49
CA ARG A 186 -19.58 10.90 -4.50
C ARG A 186 -18.70 9.71 -4.84
N MET A 187 -18.25 8.95 -3.85
CA MET A 187 -17.40 7.77 -4.07
C MET A 187 -18.14 6.68 -4.83
N THR A 188 -19.40 6.41 -4.48
CA THR A 188 -20.22 5.36 -5.11
C THR A 188 -20.66 5.75 -6.53
N SER A 189 -20.92 7.04 -6.78
CA SER A 189 -21.31 7.52 -8.11
C SER A 189 -20.15 7.77 -9.07
N ARG A 190 -18.95 8.13 -8.58
CA ARG A 190 -17.81 8.53 -9.43
C ARG A 190 -16.57 7.66 -9.30
N GLY A 191 -16.53 6.75 -8.33
CA GLY A 191 -15.34 5.97 -7.99
C GLY A 191 -14.25 6.82 -7.31
N TYR A 192 -13.04 6.25 -7.27
CA TYR A 192 -11.83 6.90 -6.75
C TYR A 192 -10.81 7.07 -7.90
N PRO A 193 -10.20 8.25 -8.09
CA PRO A 193 -9.18 8.43 -9.13
C PRO A 193 -8.01 7.44 -9.00
N ALA A 194 -7.59 6.84 -10.11
CA ALA A 194 -6.49 5.88 -10.17
C ALA A 194 -5.39 6.36 -11.12
N TYR A 195 -4.20 5.80 -10.97
CA TYR A 195 -3.08 5.93 -11.91
C TYR A 195 -2.61 4.54 -12.32
N THR A 196 -1.89 4.42 -13.44
CA THR A 196 -1.38 3.13 -13.91
C THR A 196 0.15 3.08 -13.91
N THR A 197 0.70 1.95 -13.46
CA THR A 197 2.13 1.61 -13.58
C THR A 197 2.35 0.53 -14.63
N ALA A 198 1.27 -0.09 -15.13
CA ALA A 198 1.36 -1.22 -16.07
C ALA A 198 1.98 -0.83 -17.42
N THR A 199 2.09 0.46 -17.74
CA THR A 199 2.78 0.99 -18.93
C THR A 199 4.30 1.04 -18.77
N GLY A 200 4.81 0.93 -17.54
CA GLY A 200 6.10 1.45 -17.16
C GLY A 200 7.18 0.44 -16.83
N TRP A 201 6.91 -0.87 -16.89
CA TRP A 201 7.86 -1.91 -16.50
C TRP A 201 9.14 -1.88 -17.36
N ILE A 202 10.28 -2.11 -16.72
CA ILE A 202 11.59 -1.85 -17.34
C ILE A 202 11.92 -2.85 -18.45
N GLY A 203 11.42 -4.08 -18.34
CA GLY A 203 11.61 -5.14 -19.33
C GLY A 203 10.74 -5.01 -20.59
N TYR A 204 9.89 -3.99 -20.67
CA TYR A 204 9.06 -3.77 -21.86
C TYR A 204 9.80 -3.04 -22.98
N SER A 205 9.56 -3.50 -24.20
CA SER A 205 9.93 -2.78 -25.42
C SER A 205 9.15 -1.46 -25.55
N ASP A 206 9.70 -0.52 -26.29
CA ASP A 206 9.07 0.78 -26.54
C ASP A 206 7.72 0.63 -27.24
N GLU A 207 7.61 -0.29 -28.18
CA GLU A 207 6.36 -0.61 -28.88
C GLU A 207 5.28 -1.03 -27.90
N LYS A 208 5.65 -1.80 -26.87
CA LYS A 208 4.71 -2.26 -25.85
C LYS A 208 4.29 -1.13 -24.92
N VAL A 209 5.23 -0.26 -24.55
CA VAL A 209 4.93 0.96 -23.78
C VAL A 209 3.94 1.84 -24.55
N ILE A 210 4.16 2.08 -25.85
CA ILE A 210 3.27 2.85 -26.72
C ILE A 210 1.86 2.24 -26.76
N GLU A 211 1.78 0.92 -27.01
CA GLU A 211 0.51 0.18 -27.04
C GLU A 211 -0.27 0.36 -25.73
N LEU A 212 0.41 0.18 -24.59
CA LEU A 212 -0.23 0.28 -23.28
C LEU A 212 -0.61 1.72 -22.93
N CYS A 213 0.22 2.72 -23.26
CA CYS A 213 -0.15 4.13 -23.10
C CYS A 213 -1.43 4.45 -23.88
N LYS A 214 -1.54 4.04 -25.14
CA LYS A 214 -2.77 4.21 -25.95
C LYS A 214 -3.97 3.54 -25.29
N LYS A 215 -3.81 2.29 -24.84
CA LYS A 215 -4.86 1.52 -24.15
C LYS A 215 -5.36 2.25 -22.90
N TYR A 216 -4.47 2.66 -22.01
CA TYR A 216 -4.87 3.27 -20.74
C TYR A 216 -5.38 4.70 -20.88
N LEU A 217 -4.88 5.47 -21.87
CA LEU A 217 -5.50 6.75 -22.24
C LEU A 217 -6.94 6.56 -22.72
N ALA A 218 -7.20 5.54 -23.55
CA ALA A 218 -8.54 5.22 -24.02
C ALA A 218 -9.48 4.77 -22.86
N LEU A 219 -8.93 4.20 -21.79
CA LEU A 219 -9.65 3.88 -20.55
C LEU A 219 -9.84 5.09 -19.62
N GLY A 220 -9.35 6.27 -19.98
CA GLY A 220 -9.52 7.51 -19.22
C GLY A 220 -8.48 7.75 -18.12
N PHE A 221 -7.36 7.01 -18.10
CA PHE A 221 -6.27 7.30 -17.17
C PHE A 221 -5.57 8.61 -17.54
N THR A 222 -5.33 9.45 -16.54
CA THR A 222 -4.65 10.75 -16.68
C THR A 222 -3.33 10.81 -15.91
N ALA A 223 -2.86 9.68 -15.38
CA ALA A 223 -1.68 9.59 -14.54
C ALA A 223 -0.95 8.26 -14.78
N PHE A 224 0.34 8.35 -15.09
CA PHE A 224 1.16 7.25 -15.56
C PHE A 224 2.49 7.20 -14.81
N LYS A 225 2.94 6.00 -14.45
CA LYS A 225 4.21 5.77 -13.77
C LYS A 225 5.14 4.93 -14.64
N ILE A 226 6.42 5.30 -14.68
CA ILE A 226 7.48 4.56 -15.37
C ILE A 226 8.61 4.16 -14.42
N LYS A 227 9.17 2.96 -14.62
CA LYS A 227 10.36 2.49 -13.90
C LYS A 227 11.62 3.07 -14.50
N VAL A 228 12.53 3.54 -13.65
CA VAL A 228 13.82 4.17 -14.01
C VAL A 228 14.96 3.63 -13.13
N GLY A 229 16.22 3.94 -13.48
CA GLY A 229 17.36 3.78 -12.57
C GLY A 229 18.43 2.79 -12.97
N THR A 230 18.28 2.08 -14.10
CA THR A 230 19.35 1.19 -14.59
C THR A 230 20.30 1.87 -15.55
N ASN A 231 19.79 2.72 -16.44
CA ASN A 231 20.57 3.41 -17.47
C ASN A 231 19.92 4.76 -17.78
N LEU A 232 20.68 5.84 -17.59
CA LEU A 232 20.16 7.20 -17.72
C LEU A 232 19.67 7.52 -19.14
N GLU A 233 20.33 7.01 -20.18
CA GLU A 233 19.94 7.29 -21.56
C GLU A 233 18.66 6.53 -21.95
N ASP A 234 18.49 5.30 -21.46
CA ASP A 234 17.21 4.57 -21.58
C ASP A 234 16.09 5.28 -20.83
N ASP A 235 16.37 5.77 -19.62
CA ASP A 235 15.38 6.50 -18.83
C ASP A 235 14.94 7.79 -19.55
N LYS A 236 15.88 8.58 -20.08
CA LYS A 236 15.58 9.77 -20.91
C LYS A 236 14.73 9.41 -22.13
N ARG A 237 15.15 8.41 -22.89
CA ARG A 237 14.45 7.93 -24.09
C ARG A 237 13.01 7.51 -23.76
N ARG A 238 12.82 6.73 -22.70
CA ARG A 238 11.50 6.24 -22.26
C ARG A 238 10.64 7.33 -21.65
N CYS A 239 11.20 8.25 -20.88
CA CYS A 239 10.48 9.41 -20.35
C CYS A 239 10.00 10.32 -21.48
N LYS A 240 10.86 10.58 -22.47
CA LYS A 240 10.49 11.29 -23.69
C LYS A 240 9.33 10.60 -24.40
N LEU A 241 9.47 9.30 -24.66
CA LEU A 241 8.46 8.51 -25.34
C LEU A 241 7.10 8.56 -24.62
N MET A 242 7.09 8.29 -23.32
CA MET A 242 5.85 8.30 -22.53
C MET A 242 5.24 9.70 -22.49
N ARG A 243 6.06 10.76 -22.37
CA ARG A 243 5.59 12.13 -22.39
C ARG A 243 4.96 12.50 -23.74
N ASP A 244 5.59 12.13 -24.85
CA ASP A 244 5.07 12.35 -26.20
C ASP A 244 3.72 11.62 -26.40
N MET A 245 3.55 10.46 -25.77
CA MET A 245 2.33 9.65 -25.84
C MET A 245 1.17 10.19 -25.00
N ILE A 246 1.44 10.64 -23.76
CA ILE A 246 0.40 11.03 -22.81
C ILE A 246 0.10 12.54 -22.81
N GLY A 247 0.88 13.37 -23.51
CA GLY A 247 0.68 14.83 -23.49
C GLY A 247 1.22 15.50 -22.23
N GLN A 248 1.20 16.83 -22.19
CA GLN A 248 1.78 17.64 -21.09
C GLN A 248 0.80 17.89 -19.93
N GLU A 249 -0.48 17.61 -20.16
CA GLU A 249 -1.58 17.78 -19.21
C GLU A 249 -1.74 16.59 -18.25
N ASN A 250 -1.31 15.41 -18.66
CA ASN A 250 -1.36 14.19 -17.85
C ASN A 250 -0.14 14.06 -16.93
N LEU A 251 -0.33 13.42 -15.77
CA LEU A 251 0.73 13.25 -14.78
C LEU A 251 1.71 12.16 -15.23
N LEU A 252 3.01 12.44 -15.08
CA LEU A 252 4.08 11.49 -15.30
C LEU A 252 4.92 11.35 -14.04
N MET A 253 4.99 10.14 -13.54
CA MET A 253 5.75 9.79 -12.35
C MET A 253 6.84 8.80 -12.70
N VAL A 254 7.92 8.82 -11.94
CA VAL A 254 9.02 7.87 -12.09
C VAL A 254 9.25 7.13 -10.77
N ASP A 255 9.75 5.92 -10.85
CA ASP A 255 9.98 5.05 -9.70
C ASP A 255 11.31 4.32 -9.89
N ALA A 256 12.24 4.53 -8.96
CA ALA A 256 13.61 4.00 -9.03
C ALA A 256 13.81 2.75 -8.17
N ASN A 257 12.82 2.34 -7.37
CA ASN A 257 12.88 1.17 -6.51
C ASN A 257 14.18 1.06 -5.72
N GLN A 258 14.53 2.15 -5.04
CA GLN A 258 15.60 2.24 -4.04
C GLN A 258 17.01 2.15 -4.62
N ARG A 259 17.15 2.34 -5.94
CA ARG A 259 18.37 2.00 -6.68
C ARG A 259 19.58 2.89 -6.38
N TRP A 260 19.37 4.15 -6.02
CA TRP A 260 20.44 5.15 -6.02
C TRP A 260 20.88 5.57 -4.61
N GLU A 261 22.12 6.05 -4.54
CA GLU A 261 22.56 6.90 -3.43
C GLU A 261 21.97 8.32 -3.55
N VAL A 262 22.07 9.11 -2.47
CA VAL A 262 21.46 10.45 -2.39
C VAL A 262 21.94 11.39 -3.50
N GLU A 263 23.25 11.53 -3.70
CA GLU A 263 23.82 12.41 -4.74
C GLU A 263 23.51 11.93 -6.15
N GLU A 264 23.53 10.63 -6.37
CA GLU A 264 23.20 10.01 -7.65
C GLU A 264 21.73 10.27 -8.01
N ALA A 265 20.80 10.07 -7.08
CA ALA A 265 19.39 10.38 -7.28
C ALA A 265 19.16 11.84 -7.68
N ILE A 266 19.89 12.78 -7.06
CA ILE A 266 19.80 14.20 -7.39
C ILE A 266 20.25 14.45 -8.84
N GLN A 267 21.41 13.93 -9.24
CA GLN A 267 21.95 14.11 -10.59
C GLN A 267 21.08 13.44 -11.66
N TRP A 268 20.54 12.25 -11.36
CA TRP A 268 19.64 11.52 -12.24
C TRP A 268 18.36 12.30 -12.49
N MET A 269 17.71 12.79 -11.41
CA MET A 269 16.47 13.56 -11.53
C MET A 269 16.66 14.93 -12.18
N GLN A 270 17.83 15.56 -12.02
CA GLN A 270 18.17 16.78 -12.77
C GLN A 270 18.21 16.51 -14.28
N SER A 271 18.72 15.35 -14.68
CA SER A 271 18.80 14.94 -16.08
C SER A 271 17.45 14.58 -16.69
N LEU A 272 16.45 14.24 -15.87
CA LEU A 272 15.08 13.94 -16.29
C LEU A 272 14.11 15.14 -16.17
N ALA A 273 14.60 16.29 -15.69
CA ALA A 273 13.76 17.44 -15.37
C ALA A 273 13.00 18.02 -16.57
N GLU A 274 13.54 17.87 -17.79
CA GLU A 274 12.92 18.34 -19.03
C GLU A 274 11.59 17.64 -19.36
N TYR A 275 11.36 16.43 -18.85
CA TYR A 275 10.16 15.62 -19.13
C TYR A 275 8.96 15.95 -18.23
N THR A 276 9.10 16.97 -17.37
CA THR A 276 8.05 17.43 -16.43
C THR A 276 7.56 16.28 -15.55
N ILE A 277 8.43 15.76 -14.69
CA ILE A 277 8.09 14.68 -13.76
C ILE A 277 7.36 15.24 -12.52
N ASP A 278 6.23 14.65 -12.14
CA ASP A 278 5.40 15.08 -11.01
C ASP A 278 5.96 14.61 -9.66
N TRP A 279 6.40 13.34 -9.57
CA TRP A 279 7.16 12.83 -8.44
C TRP A 279 8.11 11.70 -8.83
N ILE A 280 9.13 11.51 -7.98
CA ILE A 280 10.03 10.35 -7.96
C ILE A 280 9.66 9.50 -6.73
N GLU A 281 9.40 8.22 -6.96
CA GLU A 281 9.11 7.22 -5.93
C GLU A 281 10.39 6.43 -5.60
N GLU A 282 10.61 6.20 -4.30
CA GLU A 282 11.74 5.43 -3.74
C GLU A 282 13.08 5.67 -4.45
N PRO A 283 13.64 6.91 -4.42
CA PRO A 283 14.92 7.18 -5.07
C PRO A 283 16.09 6.41 -4.44
N THR A 284 15.99 6.10 -3.15
CA THR A 284 17.05 5.50 -2.32
C THR A 284 16.45 4.53 -1.30
N SER A 285 17.26 4.03 -0.39
CA SER A 285 16.87 3.10 0.68
C SER A 285 15.58 3.54 1.40
N PRO A 286 14.63 2.62 1.64
CA PRO A 286 13.38 2.94 2.35
C PRO A 286 13.62 3.20 3.85
N ASP A 287 14.78 2.79 4.37
CA ASP A 287 15.18 3.03 5.76
C ASP A 287 15.87 4.39 5.95
N ASP A 288 16.29 5.05 4.87
CA ASP A 288 16.93 6.36 4.98
C ASP A 288 15.88 7.47 5.01
N ILE A 289 15.57 7.93 6.23
CA ILE A 289 14.63 9.04 6.50
C ILE A 289 15.30 10.42 6.46
N THR A 290 16.62 10.46 6.65
CA THR A 290 17.50 11.63 6.57
C THR A 290 17.46 12.40 5.23
N PRO A 291 17.25 11.75 4.05
CA PRO A 291 17.16 12.37 2.74
C PRO A 291 15.90 13.20 2.54
N CYS A 292 15.10 13.45 3.59
CA CYS A 292 14.22 14.63 3.61
C CYS A 292 14.95 15.96 3.30
N HIS A 293 16.29 15.97 3.23
CA HIS A 293 17.09 17.08 2.68
C HIS A 293 17.27 17.07 1.14
N ILE A 294 16.94 15.98 0.43
CA ILE A 294 16.86 15.94 -1.05
C ILE A 294 15.82 16.95 -1.54
N SER A 295 14.69 17.08 -0.82
CA SER A 295 13.64 18.04 -1.17
C SER A 295 14.11 19.50 -1.16
N SER A 296 15.12 19.88 -0.35
CA SER A 296 15.61 21.26 -0.32
C SER A 296 16.60 21.55 -1.46
N LYS A 297 17.35 20.54 -1.92
CA LYS A 297 18.30 20.67 -3.04
C LYS A 297 17.63 20.56 -4.42
N LEU A 298 16.63 19.67 -4.60
CA LEU A 298 15.90 19.53 -5.87
C LEU A 298 14.96 20.71 -6.17
N TYR A 299 14.37 21.35 -5.14
CA TYR A 299 13.49 22.52 -5.34
C TYR A 299 14.20 23.73 -5.99
N ASN A 300 15.53 23.81 -5.90
CA ASN A 300 16.32 24.89 -6.51
C ASN A 300 16.59 24.69 -8.01
N ALA A 301 16.32 23.51 -8.57
CA ALA A 301 16.56 23.20 -9.97
C ALA A 301 15.32 23.44 -10.85
N ARG A 302 14.88 24.71 -11.00
CA ARG A 302 13.90 25.26 -11.97
C ARG A 302 12.55 24.54 -12.25
N SER A 303 12.27 23.36 -11.71
CA SER A 303 11.01 22.65 -11.84
C SER A 303 10.16 22.93 -10.61
N ARG A 304 9.19 23.83 -10.74
CA ARG A 304 8.20 24.13 -9.68
C ARG A 304 7.20 22.98 -9.44
N ARG A 305 7.44 21.76 -9.92
CA ARG A 305 6.47 20.65 -9.90
C ARG A 305 6.94 19.32 -9.30
N VAL A 306 8.23 19.13 -9.01
CA VAL A 306 8.66 17.85 -8.39
C VAL A 306 8.29 17.87 -6.91
N HIS A 307 7.22 17.16 -6.56
CA HIS A 307 6.78 17.03 -5.18
C HIS A 307 7.31 15.72 -4.60
N TYR A 308 8.13 15.84 -3.55
CA TYR A 308 8.52 14.70 -2.72
C TYR A 308 7.40 14.41 -1.70
N LEU A 309 7.00 13.15 -1.55
CA LEU A 309 6.09 12.73 -0.49
C LEU A 309 6.84 12.71 0.84
N SER A 310 6.96 13.88 1.50
CA SER A 310 7.32 14.00 2.91
C SER A 310 6.35 14.94 3.62
N ARG A 311 5.72 14.46 4.69
CA ARG A 311 4.57 15.09 5.38
C ARG A 311 4.86 16.41 6.11
N LYS A 312 6.06 16.99 6.03
CA LYS A 312 6.36 18.25 6.75
C LYS A 312 6.21 19.49 5.86
N ARG A 313 4.95 19.90 5.65
CA ARG A 313 4.43 21.30 5.57
C ARG A 313 3.15 21.38 4.73
N LEU A 314 2.01 20.93 5.29
CA LEU A 314 0.69 21.33 4.80
C LEU A 314 0.31 22.70 5.40
N GLY A 315 1.03 23.74 4.97
CA GLY A 315 0.70 25.14 5.22
C GLY A 315 0.08 25.76 3.96
N ARG A 316 -1.25 25.92 3.97
CA ARG A 316 -2.06 26.78 3.07
C ARG A 316 -1.68 26.79 1.57
N LYS A 317 -2.02 25.71 0.87
CA LYS A 317 -2.64 25.75 -0.48
C LYS A 317 -3.21 24.37 -0.78
N ARG A 318 -4.54 24.23 -0.79
CA ARG A 318 -5.25 23.00 -1.16
C ARG A 318 -5.01 22.70 -2.64
N ARG A 319 -4.10 21.78 -2.94
CA ARG A 319 -4.21 20.87 -4.08
C ARG A 319 -4.22 19.45 -3.52
N ARG A 320 -5.21 18.65 -3.92
CA ARG A 320 -5.45 17.29 -3.42
C ARG A 320 -4.26 16.41 -3.83
N ILE A 321 -3.38 16.12 -2.89
CA ILE A 321 -2.38 15.06 -3.03
C ILE A 321 -3.11 13.76 -2.69
N GLY A 322 -3.32 12.91 -3.69
CA GLY A 322 -3.86 11.57 -3.49
C GLY A 322 -2.82 10.72 -2.74
N MET A 323 -3.26 10.02 -1.70
CA MET A 323 -2.49 8.92 -1.13
C MET A 323 -2.46 7.79 -2.17
N ALA A 324 -1.29 7.40 -2.64
CA ALA A 324 -1.13 6.20 -3.45
C ALA A 324 -1.24 4.98 -2.51
N VAL A 325 -2.32 4.23 -2.63
CA VAL A 325 -2.38 2.84 -2.14
C VAL A 325 -2.11 1.97 -3.37
N SER A 326 -0.99 1.25 -3.37
CA SER A 326 -0.72 0.23 -4.38
C SER A 326 -1.66 -0.94 -4.10
N LEU A 327 -2.79 -1.00 -4.82
CA LEU A 327 -3.56 -2.22 -4.95
C LEU A 327 -3.00 -2.95 -6.16
N VAL A 328 -2.23 -4.01 -5.91
CA VAL A 328 -1.85 -4.98 -6.95
C VAL A 328 -3.13 -5.74 -7.30
N SER A 329 -3.71 -5.41 -8.45
CA SER A 329 -4.88 -6.08 -9.03
C SER A 329 -4.50 -7.36 -9.74
#